data_AF-A0A7Y1YJ40-F1
#
_entry.id   AF-A0A7Y1YJ40-F1
#
_cell.length_a   1.000
_cell.length_b   1.000
_cell.length_c   1.000
_cell.angle_alpha   90.00
_cell.angle_beta   90.00
_cell.angle_gamma   90.00
#
_symmetry.space_group_name_H-M   'P 1'
#
loop_
_entity.id
_entity.type
_entity.pdbx_description
1 polymer ?
#
loop_
_entity_poly.entity_id
_entity_poly.type
_entity_poly.pdbx_seq_one_letter_code
_entity_poly.pdbx_strand_id
1 'polypeptide(L)'
;MSQNKTGKYLKYAIGEIILVVFGILIALQVSNWNEVRKSNLKTEALLDKFEDELVLTIKNANHDIKNSIIGDSVMKRVLKNKVTRQDYINDDQLRTLITWRFTLNPELDNLEKLVEKEEELGDDYNEVIHLINRFSYIREREVDAMNLLRLSSEENSDFISLNFPWARLSDSLSNEAAYQYFLTDENYKNRLYAHWKKCMNYNRIIMNYRTQMLEILSKLKIIREAYTPTQLEDLFKNLEQKPFERIEANKSMNDIYPDDQLAKSSLIANFTKDTLQIIIKNKKGDELNSYEARPGRIFTTRTSRTDLYSDNLKIIEVYKNGICIEKYKEVQYGYLILK
;
A
#
# COMPACT_ATOMS: atom_id res chain seq x y z
N MET A 1 -79.28 -11.70 40.41
CA MET A 1 -77.83 -11.98 40.23
C MET A 1 -77.44 -11.49 38.84
N SER A 2 -76.41 -10.64 38.67
CA SER A 2 -75.50 -10.61 37.49
C SER A 2 -74.82 -9.26 37.15
N GLN A 3 -75.03 -8.14 37.85
CA GLN A 3 -74.56 -6.84 37.32
C GLN A 3 -73.13 -6.38 37.66
N ASN A 4 -72.39 -7.06 38.54
CA ASN A 4 -71.04 -6.65 38.95
C ASN A 4 -69.91 -7.67 38.65
N LYS A 5 -70.22 -8.75 37.92
CA LYS A 5 -69.22 -9.79 37.61
C LYS A 5 -68.50 -9.55 36.27
N THR A 6 -69.19 -9.04 35.25
CA THR A 6 -68.65 -8.85 33.89
C THR A 6 -67.49 -7.85 33.84
N GLY A 7 -67.59 -6.72 34.57
CA GLY A 7 -66.50 -5.73 34.64
C GLY A 7 -65.27 -6.22 35.41
N LYS A 8 -65.46 -7.17 36.33
CA LYS A 8 -64.35 -7.81 37.07
C LYS A 8 -63.54 -8.71 36.14
N TYR A 9 -64.21 -9.59 35.38
CA TYR A 9 -63.55 -10.45 34.38
C TYR A 9 -62.90 -9.66 33.24
N LEU A 10 -63.52 -8.56 32.79
CA LEU A 10 -62.96 -7.71 31.74
C LEU A 10 -61.65 -7.03 32.17
N LYS A 11 -61.56 -6.54 33.42
CA LYS A 11 -60.31 -5.96 33.96
C LYS A 11 -59.18 -6.99 34.07
N TYR A 12 -59.50 -8.23 34.45
CA TYR A 12 -58.51 -9.31 34.51
C TYR A 12 -58.04 -9.73 33.11
N ALA A 13 -58.96 -9.87 32.15
CA ALA A 13 -58.60 -10.21 30.77
C ALA A 13 -57.76 -9.10 30.09
N ILE A 14 -58.05 -7.83 30.34
CA ILE A 14 -57.24 -6.70 29.83
C ILE A 14 -55.84 -6.71 30.48
N GLY A 15 -55.75 -6.97 31.79
CA GLY A 15 -54.48 -7.11 32.48
C GLY A 15 -53.62 -8.24 31.91
N GLU A 16 -54.23 -9.38 31.57
CA GLU A 16 -53.56 -10.52 30.96
C GLU A 16 -53.07 -10.22 29.54
N ILE A 17 -53.89 -9.54 28.73
CA ILE A 17 -53.47 -9.09 27.38
C ILE A 17 -52.29 -8.13 27.46
N ILE A 18 -52.33 -7.14 28.37
CA ILE A 18 -51.24 -6.18 28.55
C ILE A 18 -49.95 -6.89 28.99
N LEU A 19 -50.05 -7.86 29.90
CA LEU A 19 -48.90 -8.62 30.39
C LEU A 19 -48.30 -9.51 29.30
N VAL A 20 -49.13 -10.15 28.48
CA VAL A 20 -48.70 -10.92 27.31
C VAL A 20 -48.03 -10.02 26.27
N VAL A 21 -48.58 -8.82 26.00
CA VAL A 21 -47.99 -7.86 25.07
C VAL A 21 -46.61 -7.39 25.56
N PHE A 22 -46.47 -7.04 26.85
CA PHE A 22 -45.15 -6.73 27.42
C PHE A 22 -44.18 -7.91 27.32
N GLY A 23 -44.66 -9.14 27.53
CA GLY A 23 -43.87 -10.36 27.34
C GLY A 23 -43.34 -10.51 25.92
N ILE A 24 -44.20 -10.31 24.91
CA ILE A 24 -43.81 -10.37 23.49
C ILE A 24 -42.83 -9.25 23.14
N LEU A 25 -43.08 -8.02 23.60
CA LEU A 25 -42.19 -6.89 23.34
C LEU A 25 -40.81 -7.10 23.95
N ILE A 26 -40.72 -7.58 25.20
CA ILE A 26 -39.43 -7.90 25.84
C ILE A 26 -38.75 -9.06 25.11
N ALA A 27 -39.48 -10.10 24.73
CA ALA A 27 -38.93 -11.23 23.98
C ALA A 27 -38.35 -10.78 22.62
N LEU A 28 -39.07 -9.92 21.89
CA LEU A 28 -38.59 -9.33 20.64
C LEU A 28 -37.37 -8.42 20.86
N GLN A 29 -37.37 -7.58 21.90
CA GLN A 29 -36.23 -6.73 22.23
C GLN A 29 -34.98 -7.53 22.58
N VAL A 30 -35.11 -8.58 23.39
CA VAL A 30 -34.01 -9.48 23.75
C VAL A 30 -33.51 -10.26 22.52
N SER A 31 -34.42 -10.72 21.65
CA SER A 31 -34.05 -11.37 20.39
C SER A 31 -33.26 -10.42 19.49
N ASN A 32 -33.77 -9.21 19.25
CA ASN A 32 -33.10 -8.20 18.44
C ASN A 32 -31.74 -7.80 19.04
N TRP A 33 -31.64 -7.62 20.35
CA TRP A 33 -30.38 -7.30 21.03
C TRP A 33 -29.34 -8.43 20.87
N ASN A 34 -29.77 -9.69 20.98
CA ASN A 34 -28.90 -10.85 20.76
C ASN A 34 -28.44 -10.95 19.29
N GLU A 35 -29.31 -10.64 18.32
CA GLU A 35 -28.95 -10.59 16.90
C GLU A 35 -27.95 -9.48 16.59
N VAL A 36 -28.19 -8.25 17.09
CA VAL A 36 -27.26 -7.13 16.97
C VAL A 36 -25.91 -7.47 17.59
N ARG A 37 -25.89 -8.04 18.81
CA ARG A 37 -24.65 -8.48 19.46
C ARG A 37 -23.89 -9.50 18.61
N LYS A 38 -24.58 -10.48 18.03
CA LYS A 38 -23.96 -11.48 17.15
C LYS A 38 -23.43 -10.88 15.86
N SER A 39 -24.12 -9.88 15.29
CA SER A 39 -23.62 -9.15 14.11
C SER A 39 -22.33 -8.40 14.44
N ASN A 40 -22.34 -7.63 15.53
CA ASN A 40 -21.18 -6.87 15.97
C ASN A 40 -19.95 -7.77 16.21
N LEU A 41 -20.12 -8.92 16.87
CA LEU A 41 -19.03 -9.88 17.05
C LEU A 41 -18.45 -10.41 15.73
N LYS A 42 -19.30 -10.61 14.71
CA LYS A 42 -18.83 -11.03 13.38
C LYS A 42 -18.09 -9.89 12.66
N THR A 43 -18.56 -8.66 12.81
CA THR A 43 -17.94 -7.47 12.23
C THR A 43 -16.57 -7.20 12.86
N GLU A 44 -16.44 -7.28 14.18
CA GLU A 44 -15.14 -7.18 14.86
C GLU A 44 -14.17 -8.27 14.41
N ALA A 45 -14.62 -9.52 14.33
CA ALA A 45 -13.78 -10.62 13.83
C ALA A 45 -13.38 -10.43 12.35
N LEU A 46 -14.19 -9.74 11.55
CA LEU A 46 -13.85 -9.40 10.16
C LEU A 46 -12.81 -8.27 10.10
N LEU A 47 -12.96 -7.24 10.94
CA LEU A 47 -11.99 -6.15 11.06
C LEU A 47 -10.62 -6.65 11.52
N ASP A 48 -10.57 -7.57 12.51
CA ASP A 48 -9.33 -8.20 12.96
C ASP A 48 -8.60 -8.91 11.81
N LYS A 49 -9.32 -9.74 11.05
CA LYS A 49 -8.74 -10.44 9.90
C LYS A 49 -8.27 -9.47 8.81
N PHE A 50 -9.02 -8.39 8.58
CA PHE A 50 -8.63 -7.39 7.60
C PHE A 50 -7.37 -6.64 8.02
N GLU A 51 -7.20 -6.32 9.30
CA GLU A 51 -5.96 -5.73 9.80
C GLU A 51 -4.76 -6.67 9.64
N ASP A 52 -4.93 -7.96 9.94
CA ASP A 52 -3.89 -8.98 9.71
C ASP A 52 -3.52 -9.08 8.22
N GLU A 53 -4.51 -9.07 7.34
CA GLU A 53 -4.32 -9.03 5.88
C GLU A 53 -3.58 -7.78 5.42
N LEU A 54 -3.92 -6.60 5.95
CA LEU A 54 -3.21 -5.35 5.64
C LEU A 54 -1.74 -5.44 6.06
N VAL A 55 -1.47 -5.92 7.28
CA VAL A 55 -0.10 -6.07 7.81
C VAL A 55 0.71 -7.04 6.94
N LEU A 56 0.15 -8.21 6.61
CA LEU A 56 0.82 -9.19 5.75
C LEU A 56 1.09 -8.61 4.37
N THR A 57 0.10 -7.94 3.79
CA THR A 57 0.20 -7.39 2.45
C THR A 57 1.21 -6.23 2.39
N ILE A 58 1.29 -5.38 3.41
CA ILE A 58 2.33 -4.35 3.53
C ILE A 58 3.73 -4.98 3.55
N LYS A 59 3.92 -6.08 4.30
CA LYS A 59 5.20 -6.80 4.35
C LYS A 59 5.58 -7.40 2.99
N ASN A 60 4.63 -8.03 2.30
CA ASN A 60 4.85 -8.56 0.96
C ASN A 60 5.17 -7.44 -0.04
N ALA A 61 4.47 -6.30 0.04
CA ALA A 61 4.76 -5.15 -0.79
C ALA A 61 6.17 -4.57 -0.50
N ASN A 62 6.60 -4.53 0.76
CA ASN A 62 7.98 -4.14 1.09
C ASN A 62 9.01 -5.08 0.47
N HIS A 63 8.77 -6.39 0.52
CA HIS A 63 9.63 -7.38 -0.10
C HIS A 63 9.78 -7.14 -1.61
N ASP A 64 8.67 -6.93 -2.31
CA ASP A 64 8.68 -6.68 -3.75
C ASP A 64 9.34 -5.34 -4.11
N ILE A 65 9.13 -4.30 -3.32
CA ILE A 65 9.84 -3.01 -3.52
C ILE A 65 11.35 -3.21 -3.33
N LYS A 66 11.78 -3.98 -2.34
CA LYS A 66 13.20 -4.31 -2.14
C LYS A 66 13.78 -5.07 -3.34
N ASN A 67 13.06 -6.05 -3.85
CA ASN A 67 13.46 -6.78 -5.04
C ASN A 67 13.52 -5.86 -6.28
N SER A 68 12.59 -4.91 -6.40
CA SER A 68 12.61 -3.93 -7.49
C SER A 68 13.85 -3.03 -7.45
N ILE A 69 14.33 -2.66 -6.26
CA ILE A 69 15.56 -1.86 -6.09
C ILE A 69 16.76 -2.63 -6.61
N ILE A 70 16.86 -3.91 -6.25
CA ILE A 70 17.95 -4.79 -6.70
C ILE A 70 17.88 -4.97 -8.21
N GLY A 71 16.70 -5.32 -8.74
CA GLY A 71 16.47 -5.50 -10.17
C GLY A 71 16.82 -4.26 -10.99
N ASP A 72 16.44 -3.05 -10.53
CA ASP A 72 16.80 -1.79 -11.19
C ASP A 72 18.32 -1.63 -11.36
N SER A 73 19.06 -1.80 -10.27
CA SER A 73 20.51 -1.66 -10.25
C SER A 73 21.19 -2.63 -11.21
N VAL A 74 20.77 -3.91 -11.17
CA VAL A 74 21.35 -4.97 -11.99
C VAL A 74 21.01 -4.78 -13.47
N MET A 75 19.74 -4.53 -13.81
CA MET A 75 19.33 -4.31 -15.20
C MET A 75 20.02 -3.08 -15.82
N LYS A 76 20.16 -1.98 -15.06
CA LYS A 76 20.88 -0.79 -15.52
C LYS A 76 22.37 -1.06 -15.78
N ARG A 77 23.02 -1.91 -14.98
CA ARG A 77 24.43 -2.30 -15.24
C ARG A 77 24.55 -3.01 -16.58
N VAL A 78 23.65 -3.95 -16.88
CA VAL A 78 23.63 -4.66 -18.16
C VAL A 78 23.36 -3.69 -19.32
N LEU A 79 22.32 -2.87 -19.22
CA LEU A 79 21.94 -1.90 -20.25
C LEU A 79 23.02 -0.84 -20.52
N LYS A 80 23.86 -0.52 -19.53
CA LYS A 80 24.99 0.42 -19.66
C LYS A 80 26.31 -0.28 -20.03
N ASN A 81 26.29 -1.55 -20.40
CA ASN A 81 27.46 -2.37 -20.71
C ASN A 81 28.53 -2.34 -19.59
N LYS A 82 28.10 -2.34 -18.32
CA LYS A 82 28.96 -2.36 -17.12
C LYS A 82 29.12 -3.76 -16.51
N VAL A 83 28.77 -4.79 -17.26
CA VAL A 83 28.95 -6.20 -16.89
C VAL A 83 29.92 -6.84 -17.87
N THR A 84 30.65 -7.84 -17.38
CA THR A 84 31.66 -8.59 -18.12
C THR A 84 31.24 -10.04 -18.27
N ARG A 85 31.94 -10.78 -19.13
CA ARG A 85 31.78 -12.24 -19.23
C ARG A 85 31.98 -12.94 -17.88
N GLN A 86 32.94 -12.49 -17.06
CA GLN A 86 33.19 -13.12 -15.76
C GLN A 86 32.02 -12.91 -14.80
N ASP A 87 31.30 -11.78 -14.89
CA ASP A 87 30.09 -11.56 -14.10
C ASP A 87 29.01 -12.59 -14.42
N TYR A 88 28.79 -12.90 -15.72
CA TYR A 88 27.81 -13.92 -16.13
C TYR A 88 28.19 -15.36 -15.74
N ILE A 89 29.48 -15.63 -15.55
CA ILE A 89 29.97 -16.92 -15.04
C ILE A 89 29.75 -17.02 -13.53
N ASN A 90 29.93 -15.92 -12.82
CA ASN A 90 29.84 -15.88 -11.36
C ASN A 90 28.41 -15.73 -10.85
N ASP A 91 27.51 -15.17 -11.67
CA ASP A 91 26.13 -14.86 -11.30
C ASP A 91 25.13 -15.25 -12.39
N ASP A 92 24.49 -16.40 -12.21
CA ASP A 92 23.46 -16.91 -13.10
C ASP A 92 22.20 -16.04 -13.12
N GLN A 93 21.96 -15.19 -12.12
CA GLN A 93 20.81 -14.29 -12.08
C GLN A 93 20.86 -13.26 -13.22
N LEU A 94 22.05 -12.95 -13.74
CA LEU A 94 22.20 -12.04 -14.88
C LEU A 94 21.58 -12.59 -16.17
N ARG A 95 21.34 -13.91 -16.25
CA ARG A 95 20.71 -14.56 -17.41
C ARG A 95 19.18 -14.60 -17.30
N THR A 96 18.63 -14.32 -16.13
CA THR A 96 17.20 -14.45 -15.81
C THR A 96 16.54 -13.10 -15.51
N LEU A 97 17.16 -11.99 -15.91
CA LEU A 97 16.66 -10.65 -15.60
C LEU A 97 15.26 -10.37 -16.15
N ILE A 98 14.89 -10.92 -17.30
CA ILE A 98 13.53 -10.74 -17.87
C ILE A 98 12.52 -11.73 -17.27
N THR A 99 12.96 -12.68 -16.44
CA THR A 99 12.08 -13.53 -15.62
C THR A 99 11.88 -12.97 -14.21
N TRP A 100 12.46 -11.80 -13.91
CA TRP A 100 12.26 -11.13 -12.63
C TRP A 100 10.79 -10.78 -12.47
N ARG A 101 10.13 -11.40 -11.50
CA ARG A 101 8.72 -11.23 -11.20
C ARG A 101 8.54 -10.88 -9.74
N PHE A 102 7.46 -10.16 -9.46
CA PHE A 102 7.03 -9.83 -8.11
C PHE A 102 6.07 -10.90 -7.60
N THR A 103 6.01 -11.05 -6.28
CA THR A 103 5.30 -12.17 -5.64
C THR A 103 4.13 -11.71 -4.78
N LEU A 104 3.77 -10.42 -4.81
CA LEU A 104 2.60 -9.91 -4.10
C LEU A 104 1.39 -10.74 -4.51
N ASN A 105 0.89 -11.54 -3.57
CA ASN A 105 -0.38 -12.23 -3.68
C ASN A 105 -1.32 -11.68 -2.60
N PRO A 106 -2.03 -10.58 -2.88
CA PRO A 106 -2.92 -9.99 -1.91
C PRO A 106 -4.28 -10.67 -1.99
N GLU A 107 -4.46 -11.76 -1.26
CA GLU A 107 -5.81 -12.17 -0.87
C GLU A 107 -6.35 -11.08 0.06
N LEU A 108 -7.26 -10.26 -0.47
CA LEU A 108 -7.94 -9.19 0.25
C LEU A 108 -9.45 -9.47 0.25
N ASP A 109 -9.79 -10.74 0.46
CA ASP A 109 -11.16 -11.22 0.42
C ASP A 109 -12.03 -10.59 1.52
N ASN A 110 -11.42 -10.05 2.58
CA ASN A 110 -12.16 -9.32 3.61
C ASN A 110 -12.41 -7.86 3.27
N LEU A 111 -11.71 -7.29 2.29
CA LEU A 111 -11.96 -5.93 1.82
C LEU A 111 -13.38 -5.82 1.23
N GLU A 112 -13.72 -6.72 0.30
CA GLU A 112 -15.03 -6.74 -0.35
C GLU A 112 -16.15 -6.98 0.67
N LYS A 113 -15.95 -7.92 1.61
CA LYS A 113 -16.88 -8.20 2.70
C LYS A 113 -17.09 -7.02 3.65
N LEU A 114 -16.06 -6.19 3.88
CA LEU A 114 -16.19 -5.00 4.72
C LEU A 114 -16.99 -3.90 4.03
N VAL A 115 -16.81 -3.73 2.71
CA VAL A 115 -17.62 -2.79 1.93
C VAL A 115 -19.09 -3.22 1.92
N GLU A 116 -19.38 -4.51 1.78
CA GLU A 116 -20.75 -5.05 1.87
C GLU A 116 -21.41 -4.81 3.24
N LYS A 117 -20.60 -4.63 4.30
CA LYS A 117 -21.03 -4.42 5.68
C LYS A 117 -20.89 -2.97 6.15
N GLU A 118 -20.74 -2.01 5.23
CA GLU A 118 -20.59 -0.58 5.54
C GLU A 118 -21.68 -0.07 6.50
N GLU A 119 -22.96 -0.43 6.25
CA GLU A 119 -24.09 -0.03 7.09
C GLU A 119 -24.03 -0.57 8.52
N GLU A 120 -23.27 -1.64 8.78
CA GLU A 120 -23.10 -2.25 10.10
C GLU A 120 -21.91 -1.68 10.89
N LEU A 121 -20.96 -1.00 10.23
CA LEU A 121 -19.69 -0.56 10.85
C LEU A 121 -19.86 0.73 11.68
N GLY A 122 -20.87 1.54 11.39
CA GLY A 122 -21.13 2.81 12.06
C GLY A 122 -20.31 3.98 11.51
N ASP A 123 -20.70 5.22 11.86
CA ASP A 123 -20.24 6.44 11.21
C ASP A 123 -18.72 6.70 11.33
N ASP A 124 -18.09 6.21 12.40
CA ASP A 124 -16.65 6.37 12.64
C ASP A 124 -15.80 5.70 11.55
N TYR A 125 -16.35 4.71 10.83
CA TYR A 125 -15.66 3.98 9.76
C TYR A 125 -15.89 4.57 8.36
N ASN A 126 -16.73 5.60 8.20
CA ASN A 126 -17.00 6.20 6.89
C ASN A 126 -15.72 6.63 6.16
N GLU A 127 -14.75 7.21 6.87
CA GLU A 127 -13.45 7.57 6.28
C GLU A 127 -12.67 6.33 5.84
N VAL A 128 -12.69 5.25 6.63
CA VAL A 128 -12.03 3.98 6.30
C VAL A 128 -12.65 3.36 5.04
N ILE A 129 -13.98 3.35 4.92
CA ILE A 129 -14.67 2.82 3.74
C ILE A 129 -14.33 3.65 2.49
N HIS A 130 -14.29 4.97 2.59
CA HIS A 130 -13.82 5.82 1.49
C HIS A 130 -12.37 5.49 1.07
N LEU A 131 -11.48 5.23 2.03
CA LEU A 131 -10.11 4.81 1.75
C LEU A 131 -10.05 3.44 1.07
N ILE A 132 -10.87 2.48 1.50
CA ILE A 132 -11.00 1.14 0.91
C ILE A 132 -11.49 1.23 -0.55
N ASN A 133 -12.52 2.03 -0.80
CA ASN A 133 -13.04 2.25 -2.15
C ASN A 133 -11.98 2.87 -3.08
N ARG A 134 -11.23 3.88 -2.58
CA ARG A 134 -10.09 4.45 -3.32
C ARG A 134 -8.99 3.42 -3.57
N PHE A 135 -8.75 2.54 -2.60
CA PHE A 135 -7.73 1.51 -2.68
C PHE A 135 -8.07 0.42 -3.72
N SER A 136 -9.35 0.10 -3.90
CA SER A 136 -9.80 -0.87 -4.92
C SER A 136 -9.29 -0.53 -6.32
N TYR A 137 -9.23 0.75 -6.68
CA TYR A 137 -8.66 1.20 -7.96
C TYR A 137 -7.14 1.00 -8.06
N ILE A 138 -6.37 1.17 -6.97
CA ILE A 138 -4.92 0.90 -7.04
C ILE A 138 -4.64 -0.60 -7.07
N ARG A 139 -5.48 -1.43 -6.44
CA ARG A 139 -5.41 -2.89 -6.50
C ARG A 139 -5.58 -3.40 -7.92
N GLU A 140 -6.61 -2.97 -8.64
CA GLU A 140 -6.82 -3.38 -10.04
C GLU A 140 -5.60 -3.04 -10.91
N ARG A 141 -5.04 -1.84 -10.74
CA ARG A 141 -3.85 -1.40 -11.49
C ARG A 141 -2.58 -2.16 -11.13
N GLU A 142 -2.48 -2.64 -9.90
CA GLU A 142 -1.38 -3.50 -9.45
C GLU A 142 -1.45 -4.86 -10.15
N VAL A 143 -2.63 -5.48 -10.16
CA VAL A 143 -2.89 -6.75 -10.86
C VAL A 143 -2.58 -6.64 -12.35
N ASP A 144 -3.03 -5.58 -13.01
CA ASP A 144 -2.72 -5.32 -14.41
C ASP A 144 -1.22 -5.19 -14.66
N ALA A 145 -0.51 -4.45 -13.80
CA ALA A 145 0.93 -4.27 -13.93
C ALA A 145 1.70 -5.59 -13.70
N MET A 146 1.24 -6.44 -12.77
CA MET A 146 1.77 -7.77 -12.54
C MET A 146 1.56 -8.67 -13.77
N ASN A 147 0.36 -8.64 -14.38
CA ASN A 147 0.05 -9.39 -15.59
C ASN A 147 0.96 -9.00 -16.77
N LEU A 148 1.22 -7.70 -16.95
CA LEU A 148 2.14 -7.22 -17.98
C LEU A 148 3.58 -7.70 -17.78
N LEU A 149 4.02 -7.83 -16.51
CA LEU A 149 5.33 -8.40 -16.20
C LEU A 149 5.39 -9.90 -16.49
N ARG A 150 4.35 -10.64 -16.06
CA ARG A 150 4.23 -12.07 -16.35
C ARG A 150 4.31 -12.35 -17.84
N LEU A 151 3.52 -11.62 -18.64
CA LEU A 151 3.52 -11.70 -20.10
C LEU A 151 4.90 -11.39 -20.67
N SER A 152 5.54 -10.31 -20.21
CA SER A 152 6.89 -9.94 -20.66
C SER A 152 7.93 -11.03 -20.42
N SER A 153 7.81 -11.78 -19.33
CA SER A 153 8.68 -12.91 -19.02
C SER A 153 8.34 -14.14 -19.87
N GLU A 154 7.06 -14.44 -20.09
CA GLU A 154 6.59 -15.55 -20.95
C GLU A 154 7.08 -15.37 -22.39
N GLU A 155 6.83 -14.19 -22.97
CA GLU A 155 7.28 -13.84 -24.32
C GLU A 155 8.80 -13.96 -24.50
N ASN A 156 9.57 -13.60 -23.45
CA ASN A 156 11.02 -13.73 -23.47
C ASN A 156 11.48 -15.19 -23.36
N SER A 157 10.83 -15.97 -22.49
CA SER A 157 11.10 -17.39 -22.32
C SER A 157 10.85 -18.16 -23.62
N ASP A 158 9.72 -17.90 -24.27
CA ASP A 158 9.37 -18.50 -25.56
C ASP A 158 10.36 -18.08 -26.65
N PHE A 159 10.68 -16.79 -26.72
CA PHE A 159 11.67 -16.30 -27.68
C PHE A 159 13.03 -16.99 -27.50
N ILE A 160 13.54 -17.08 -26.27
CA ILE A 160 14.82 -17.74 -26.00
C ILE A 160 14.75 -19.22 -26.40
N SER A 161 13.72 -19.93 -25.96
CA SER A 161 13.56 -21.37 -26.15
C SER A 161 13.40 -21.76 -27.63
N LEU A 162 12.72 -20.93 -28.42
CA LEU A 162 12.45 -21.21 -29.83
C LEU A 162 13.59 -20.80 -30.77
N ASN A 163 14.42 -19.83 -30.39
CA ASN A 163 15.43 -19.26 -31.29
C ASN A 163 16.86 -19.68 -30.96
N PHE A 164 17.13 -20.16 -29.74
CA PHE A 164 18.49 -20.41 -29.29
C PHE A 164 18.68 -21.84 -28.78
N PRO A 165 19.50 -22.67 -29.46
CA PRO A 165 19.77 -24.04 -29.02
C PRO A 165 20.40 -24.12 -27.62
N TRP A 166 21.17 -23.12 -27.21
CA TRP A 166 21.77 -23.06 -25.88
C TRP A 166 20.74 -22.95 -24.75
N ALA A 167 19.46 -22.67 -25.04
CA ALA A 167 18.39 -22.66 -24.05
C ALA A 167 18.11 -24.05 -23.44
N ARG A 168 18.45 -25.13 -24.15
CA ARG A 168 18.22 -26.53 -23.70
C ARG A 168 19.51 -27.33 -23.47
N LEU A 169 20.68 -26.72 -23.72
CA LEU A 169 21.98 -27.36 -23.68
C LEU A 169 22.84 -26.70 -22.59
N SER A 170 23.67 -27.49 -21.90
CA SER A 170 24.49 -27.03 -20.78
C SER A 170 26.00 -27.22 -20.98
N ASP A 171 26.42 -27.58 -22.20
CA ASP A 171 27.83 -27.74 -22.53
C ASP A 171 28.56 -26.38 -22.60
N SER A 172 29.90 -26.42 -22.61
CA SER A 172 30.73 -25.21 -22.59
C SER A 172 30.52 -24.30 -23.81
N LEU A 173 30.24 -24.86 -25.00
CA LEU A 173 29.99 -24.06 -26.20
C LEU A 173 28.62 -23.37 -26.10
N SER A 174 27.61 -24.09 -25.61
CA SER A 174 26.27 -23.54 -25.37
C SER A 174 26.29 -22.41 -24.34
N ASN A 175 27.02 -22.57 -23.24
CA ASN A 175 27.19 -21.51 -22.25
C ASN A 175 27.90 -20.28 -22.83
N GLU A 176 28.95 -20.47 -23.64
CA GLU A 176 29.64 -19.35 -24.29
C GLU A 176 28.71 -18.60 -25.25
N ALA A 177 27.92 -19.31 -26.05
CA ALA A 177 26.93 -18.71 -26.93
C ALA A 177 25.88 -17.91 -26.16
N ALA A 178 25.42 -18.41 -25.01
CA ALA A 178 24.51 -17.69 -24.13
C ALA A 178 25.15 -16.40 -23.56
N TYR A 179 26.40 -16.46 -23.09
CA TYR A 179 27.12 -15.28 -22.60
C TYR A 179 27.27 -14.20 -23.67
N GLN A 180 27.64 -14.59 -24.90
CA GLN A 180 27.76 -13.65 -26.01
C GLN A 180 26.43 -12.98 -26.33
N TYR A 181 25.32 -13.74 -26.34
CA TYR A 181 23.98 -13.20 -26.53
C TYR A 181 23.65 -12.14 -25.46
N PHE A 182 23.76 -12.47 -24.17
CA PHE A 182 23.40 -11.52 -23.12
C PHE A 182 24.31 -10.28 -23.05
N LEU A 183 25.58 -10.40 -23.46
CA LEU A 183 26.53 -9.29 -23.47
C LEU A 183 26.36 -8.33 -24.65
N THR A 184 26.08 -8.87 -25.84
CA THR A 184 26.28 -8.14 -27.09
C THR A 184 25.03 -7.98 -27.94
N ASP A 185 24.01 -8.82 -27.76
CA ASP A 185 22.83 -8.81 -28.62
C ASP A 185 21.92 -7.59 -28.34
N GLU A 186 21.69 -6.79 -29.36
CA GLU A 186 20.86 -5.58 -29.25
C GLU A 186 19.37 -5.90 -29.10
N ASN A 187 18.89 -7.04 -29.59
CA ASN A 187 17.50 -7.47 -29.37
C ASN A 187 17.28 -7.80 -27.89
N TYR A 188 18.23 -8.52 -27.26
CA TYR A 188 18.22 -8.75 -25.82
C TYR A 188 18.18 -7.44 -25.03
N LYS A 189 19.08 -6.48 -25.34
CA LYS A 189 19.09 -5.17 -24.65
C LYS A 189 17.77 -4.42 -24.80
N ASN A 190 17.17 -4.44 -25.98
CA ASN A 190 15.87 -3.83 -26.23
C ASN A 190 14.74 -4.50 -25.42
N ARG A 191 14.73 -5.84 -25.36
CA ARG A 191 13.77 -6.59 -24.53
C ARG A 191 13.97 -6.33 -23.04
N LEU A 192 15.22 -6.31 -22.59
CA LEU A 192 15.58 -6.02 -21.20
C LEU A 192 15.13 -4.61 -20.81
N TYR A 193 15.36 -3.61 -21.66
CA TYR A 193 14.88 -2.25 -21.43
C TYR A 193 13.35 -2.17 -21.40
N ALA A 194 12.66 -2.87 -22.31
CA ALA A 194 11.21 -2.93 -22.32
C ALA A 194 10.65 -3.59 -21.05
N HIS A 195 11.28 -4.66 -20.56
CA HIS A 195 10.92 -5.32 -19.30
C HIS A 195 11.20 -4.41 -18.09
N TRP A 196 12.39 -3.80 -18.03
CA TRP A 196 12.77 -2.86 -16.98
C TRP A 196 11.74 -1.71 -16.83
N LYS A 197 11.25 -1.13 -17.93
CA LYS A 197 10.18 -0.12 -17.89
C LYS A 197 8.89 -0.63 -17.22
N LYS A 198 8.53 -1.89 -17.47
CA LYS A 198 7.37 -2.53 -16.81
C LYS A 198 7.64 -2.70 -15.31
N CYS A 199 8.84 -3.11 -14.92
CA CYS A 199 9.25 -3.21 -13.51
C CYS A 199 9.16 -1.84 -12.82
N MET A 200 9.62 -0.77 -13.47
CA MET A 200 9.54 0.59 -12.93
C MET A 200 8.09 1.06 -12.77
N ASN A 201 7.22 0.75 -13.74
CA ASN A 201 5.80 1.05 -13.62
C ASN A 201 5.13 0.27 -12.47
N TYR A 202 5.44 -1.03 -12.34
CA TYR A 202 4.95 -1.86 -11.24
C TYR A 202 5.41 -1.30 -9.89
N ASN A 203 6.71 -1.01 -9.75
CA ASN A 203 7.30 -0.46 -8.53
C ASN A 203 6.56 0.81 -8.06
N ARG A 204 6.30 1.74 -8.98
CA ARG A 204 5.53 2.96 -8.67
C ARG A 204 4.12 2.65 -8.16
N ILE A 205 3.46 1.63 -8.72
CA ILE A 205 2.12 1.20 -8.31
C ILE A 205 2.16 0.55 -6.94
N ILE A 206 3.06 -0.41 -6.70
CA ILE A 206 3.14 -1.14 -5.43
C ILE A 206 3.58 -0.25 -4.27
N MET A 207 4.36 0.81 -4.54
CA MET A 207 4.65 1.83 -3.53
C MET A 207 3.39 2.57 -3.09
N ASN A 208 2.56 3.02 -4.04
CA ASN A 208 1.30 3.68 -3.71
C ASN A 208 0.32 2.71 -3.02
N TYR A 209 0.26 1.48 -3.52
CA TYR A 209 -0.50 0.38 -2.94
C TYR A 209 -0.15 0.18 -1.46
N ARG A 210 1.13 0.04 -1.13
CA ARG A 210 1.63 -0.05 0.25
C ARG A 210 1.23 1.15 1.09
N THR A 211 1.46 2.37 0.59
CA THR A 211 1.19 3.58 1.39
C THR A 211 -0.29 3.78 1.68
N GLN A 212 -1.18 3.39 0.75
CA GLN A 212 -2.63 3.43 1.01
C GLN A 212 -3.07 2.36 2.02
N MET A 213 -2.47 1.17 2.02
CA MET A 213 -2.72 0.20 3.09
C MET A 213 -2.26 0.70 4.45
N LEU A 214 -1.11 1.39 4.51
CA LEU A 214 -0.65 2.03 5.76
C LEU A 214 -1.65 3.11 6.23
N GLU A 215 -2.24 3.89 5.32
CA GLU A 215 -3.25 4.90 5.65
C GLU A 215 -4.52 4.27 6.23
N ILE A 216 -5.04 3.21 5.59
CA ILE A 216 -6.19 2.43 6.07
C ILE A 216 -5.90 1.83 7.44
N LEU A 217 -4.77 1.12 7.58
CA LEU A 217 -4.36 0.49 8.83
C LEU A 217 -4.22 1.51 9.97
N SER A 218 -3.64 2.68 9.68
CA SER A 218 -3.50 3.75 10.67
C SER A 218 -4.85 4.23 11.18
N LYS A 219 -5.83 4.41 10.28
CA LYS A 219 -7.18 4.84 10.66
C LYS A 219 -7.90 3.78 11.49
N LEU A 220 -7.79 2.51 11.11
CA LEU A 220 -8.33 1.40 11.89
C LEU A 220 -7.74 1.35 13.30
N LYS A 221 -6.42 1.44 13.44
CA LYS A 221 -5.75 1.45 14.75
C LYS A 221 -6.14 2.65 15.62
N ILE A 222 -6.39 3.81 15.03
CA ILE A 222 -6.89 4.97 15.77
C ILE A 222 -8.33 4.74 16.25
N ILE A 223 -9.22 4.26 15.38
CA ILE A 223 -10.64 4.06 15.71
C ILE A 223 -10.82 2.95 16.75
N ARG A 224 -10.15 1.81 16.56
CA ARG A 224 -10.37 0.59 17.35
C ARG A 224 -9.53 0.52 18.62
N GLU A 225 -8.31 1.04 18.57
CA GLU A 225 -7.33 0.89 19.65
C GLU A 225 -6.83 2.24 20.21
N ALA A 226 -7.40 3.36 19.77
CA ALA A 226 -7.03 4.70 20.21
C ALA A 226 -5.52 5.00 20.10
N TYR A 227 -4.87 4.54 19.02
CA TYR A 227 -3.43 4.70 18.84
C TYR A 227 -3.00 6.18 18.91
N THR A 228 -2.02 6.43 19.78
CA THR A 228 -1.29 7.70 19.84
C THR A 228 -0.31 7.84 18.67
N PRO A 229 0.17 9.07 18.37
CA PRO A 229 1.18 9.28 17.32
C PRO A 229 2.44 8.44 17.51
N THR A 230 2.84 8.20 18.77
CA THR A 230 4.02 7.37 19.09
C THR A 230 3.76 5.89 18.85
N GLN A 231 2.56 5.37 19.17
CA GLN A 231 2.20 3.99 18.84
C GLN A 231 2.15 3.74 17.32
N LEU A 232 1.69 4.73 16.54
CA LEU A 232 1.75 4.64 15.07
C LEU A 232 3.18 4.63 14.55
N GLU A 233 4.10 5.42 15.12
CA GLU A 233 5.51 5.35 14.75
C GLU A 233 6.11 3.97 15.03
N ASP A 234 5.77 3.36 16.17
CA ASP A 234 6.26 2.04 16.53
C ASP A 234 5.67 0.94 15.63
N LEU A 235 4.38 1.04 15.29
CA LEU A 235 3.75 0.20 14.25
C LEU A 235 4.51 0.32 12.92
N PHE A 236 4.79 1.54 12.47
CA PHE A 236 5.50 1.80 11.22
C PHE A 236 6.93 1.24 11.24
N LYS A 237 7.66 1.37 12.35
CA LYS A 237 8.98 0.74 12.51
C LYS A 237 8.91 -0.78 12.41
N ASN A 238 7.91 -1.40 13.04
CA ASN A 238 7.69 -2.85 12.98
C ASN A 238 7.31 -3.33 11.55
N LEU A 239 6.77 -2.43 10.72
CA LEU A 239 6.50 -2.64 9.31
C LEU A 239 7.64 -2.17 8.39
N GLU A 240 8.85 -2.02 8.94
CA GLU A 240 10.08 -1.61 8.22
C GLU A 240 9.99 -0.24 7.53
N GLN A 241 9.04 0.62 7.93
CA GLN A 241 8.96 1.99 7.46
C GLN A 241 9.93 2.89 8.23
N LYS A 242 10.34 4.00 7.61
CA LYS A 242 11.35 4.92 8.13
C LYS A 242 10.78 6.33 8.26
N PRO A 243 11.06 7.06 9.35
CA PRO A 243 10.69 8.46 9.42
C PRO A 243 11.50 9.27 8.39
N PHE A 244 10.93 10.36 7.90
CA PHE A 244 11.68 11.31 7.09
C PHE A 244 12.87 11.90 7.86
N GLU A 245 13.93 12.23 7.12
CA GLU A 245 15.13 12.84 7.67
C GLU A 245 14.92 14.35 7.77
N ARG A 246 15.04 14.94 8.97
CA ARG A 246 15.00 16.39 9.13
C ARG A 246 16.22 17.05 8.47
N ILE A 247 15.99 18.12 7.72
CA ILE A 247 17.06 18.90 7.09
C ILE A 247 17.47 20.02 8.07
N GLU A 248 18.72 19.97 8.55
CA GLU A 248 19.30 21.02 9.38
C GLU A 248 19.59 22.29 8.54
N ALA A 249 19.47 23.47 9.16
CA ALA A 249 19.51 24.77 8.49
C ALA A 249 20.81 25.08 7.71
N ASN A 250 21.91 24.35 7.97
CA ASN A 250 23.24 24.64 7.42
C ASN A 250 23.77 23.63 6.39
N LYS A 251 22.97 22.63 5.95
CA LYS A 251 23.42 21.67 4.92
C LYS A 251 23.08 22.16 3.51
N SER A 252 24.10 22.25 2.66
CA SER A 252 23.96 22.50 1.23
C SER A 252 23.19 21.37 0.56
N MET A 253 22.23 21.70 -0.32
CA MET A 253 21.41 20.72 -1.05
C MET A 253 22.23 19.79 -1.97
N ASN A 254 23.49 20.09 -2.27
CA ASN A 254 24.30 19.30 -3.19
C ASN A 254 25.04 18.13 -2.53
N ASP A 255 25.18 18.09 -1.20
CA ASP A 255 26.09 17.15 -0.51
C ASP A 255 25.44 15.83 -0.07
N ILE A 256 24.18 15.54 -0.47
CA ILE A 256 23.33 14.58 0.25
C ILE A 256 22.94 13.32 -0.58
N TYR A 257 23.34 13.15 -1.85
CA TYR A 257 22.64 12.20 -2.75
C TYR A 257 23.49 11.22 -3.57
N PRO A 258 23.30 9.90 -3.39
CA PRO A 258 23.46 8.89 -4.45
C PRO A 258 22.21 8.81 -5.34
N ASP A 259 22.40 8.45 -6.62
CA ASP A 259 21.43 8.28 -7.72
C ASP A 259 20.34 7.21 -7.45
N ASP A 260 19.51 7.35 -6.42
CA ASP A 260 18.38 6.43 -6.21
C ASP A 260 17.14 6.93 -6.97
N GLN A 261 16.90 6.32 -8.13
CA GLN A 261 15.96 6.79 -9.17
C GLN A 261 14.56 6.19 -9.06
N LEU A 262 14.18 5.61 -7.93
CA LEU A 262 12.86 5.00 -7.80
C LEU A 262 11.84 6.02 -7.28
N ALA A 263 10.62 5.88 -7.80
CA ALA A 263 9.49 6.69 -7.35
C ALA A 263 9.32 6.52 -5.82
N LYS A 264 8.73 7.50 -5.14
CA LYS A 264 8.50 7.45 -3.70
C LYS A 264 7.08 7.88 -3.37
N SER A 265 6.40 7.02 -2.61
CA SER A 265 5.06 7.26 -2.08
C SER A 265 5.12 7.14 -0.57
N SER A 266 4.79 8.24 0.10
CA SER A 266 4.95 8.37 1.55
C SER A 266 3.68 8.86 2.23
N LEU A 267 3.53 8.43 3.49
CA LEU A 267 2.41 8.77 4.36
C LEU A 267 2.78 9.98 5.19
N ILE A 268 1.87 10.95 5.28
CA ILE A 268 2.00 12.13 6.12
C ILE A 268 0.79 12.20 7.05
N ALA A 269 1.03 12.38 8.33
CA ALA A 269 0.00 12.55 9.35
C ALA A 269 0.24 13.83 10.15
N ASN A 270 -0.81 14.62 10.34
CA ASN A 270 -0.77 15.81 11.19
C ASN A 270 -1.56 15.57 12.49
N PHE A 271 -0.85 15.39 13.60
CA PHE A 271 -1.42 15.30 14.94
C PHE A 271 -1.25 16.60 15.75
N THR A 272 -0.75 17.67 15.13
CA THR A 272 -0.73 18.99 15.75
C THR A 272 -2.15 19.56 15.84
N LYS A 273 -2.31 20.62 16.64
CA LYS A 273 -3.58 21.36 16.75
C LYS A 273 -3.81 22.33 15.59
N ASP A 274 -2.80 22.56 14.76
CA ASP A 274 -2.82 23.56 13.70
C ASP A 274 -3.09 22.91 12.34
N THR A 275 -3.72 23.66 11.44
CA THR A 275 -3.70 23.30 10.03
C THR A 275 -2.35 23.70 9.44
N LEU A 276 -1.66 22.75 8.82
CA LEU A 276 -0.33 22.93 8.24
C LEU A 276 -0.40 22.84 6.73
N GLN A 277 0.39 23.64 6.03
CA GLN A 277 0.55 23.50 4.58
C GLN A 277 1.82 22.68 4.29
N ILE A 278 1.68 21.58 3.56
CA ILE A 278 2.77 20.68 3.19
C ILE A 278 3.08 20.89 1.73
N ILE A 279 4.28 21.40 1.43
CA ILE A 279 4.75 21.66 0.07
C ILE A 279 5.86 20.67 -0.26
N ILE A 280 5.68 19.94 -1.35
CA ILE A 280 6.68 19.00 -1.88
C ILE A 280 7.40 19.69 -3.03
N LYS A 281 8.72 19.80 -2.92
CA LYS A 281 9.59 20.41 -3.93
C LYS A 281 10.58 19.40 -4.50
N ASN A 282 10.97 19.61 -5.75
CA ASN A 282 12.11 18.89 -6.33
C ASN A 282 13.45 19.47 -5.84
N LYS A 283 14.56 18.84 -6.23
CA LYS A 283 15.93 19.33 -5.99
C LYS A 283 16.20 20.77 -6.44
N LYS A 284 15.53 21.24 -7.49
CA LYS A 284 15.70 22.60 -8.04
C LYS A 284 14.89 23.65 -7.27
N GLY A 285 14.05 23.22 -6.33
CA GLY A 285 13.17 24.08 -5.56
C GLY A 285 11.81 24.30 -6.22
N ASP A 286 11.52 23.68 -7.37
CA ASP A 286 10.21 23.79 -8.01
C ASP A 286 9.17 23.02 -7.19
N GLU A 287 8.01 23.63 -7.00
CA GLU A 287 6.87 23.00 -6.34
C GLU A 287 6.27 21.90 -7.22
N LEU A 288 6.21 20.69 -6.68
CA LEU A 288 5.59 19.53 -7.32
C LEU A 288 4.13 19.38 -6.88
N ASN A 289 3.90 19.48 -5.56
CA ASN A 289 2.59 19.26 -4.95
C ASN A 289 2.42 20.08 -3.68
N SER A 290 1.17 20.41 -3.36
CA SER A 290 0.77 21.14 -2.16
C SER A 290 -0.41 20.45 -1.49
N TYR A 291 -0.37 20.29 -0.18
CA TYR A 291 -1.42 19.63 0.60
C TYR A 291 -1.75 20.42 1.86
N GLU A 292 -3.04 20.60 2.13
CA GLU A 292 -3.54 21.15 3.40
C GLU A 292 -3.67 20.03 4.44
N ALA A 293 -2.79 19.97 5.43
CA ALA A 293 -2.84 18.98 6.50
C ALA A 293 -3.63 19.52 7.70
N ARG A 294 -4.94 19.23 7.77
CA ARG A 294 -5.78 19.55 8.94
C ARG A 294 -5.41 18.69 10.17
N PRO A 295 -5.71 19.13 11.39
CA PRO A 295 -5.55 18.31 12.59
C PRO A 295 -6.22 16.93 12.44
N GLY A 296 -5.51 15.87 12.78
CA GLY A 296 -5.96 14.48 12.65
C GLY A 296 -5.94 13.90 11.23
N ARG A 297 -5.55 14.70 10.21
CA ARG A 297 -5.50 14.22 8.82
C ARG A 297 -4.29 13.30 8.62
N ILE A 298 -4.56 12.12 8.08
CA ILE A 298 -3.56 11.18 7.56
C ILE A 298 -3.80 11.08 6.07
N PHE A 299 -2.75 11.18 5.26
CA PHE A 299 -2.88 11.13 3.80
C PHE A 299 -1.61 10.63 3.14
N THR A 300 -1.76 10.19 1.89
CA THR A 300 -0.68 9.71 1.04
C THR A 300 -0.26 10.78 0.04
N THR A 301 1.06 10.87 -0.19
CA THR A 301 1.64 11.71 -1.24
C THR A 301 1.53 10.99 -2.58
N ARG A 302 1.10 11.70 -3.63
CA ARG A 302 0.99 11.11 -4.97
C ARG A 302 2.35 11.02 -5.64
N THR A 303 2.60 9.89 -6.31
CA THR A 303 3.68 9.74 -7.31
C THR A 303 3.18 10.14 -8.69
N SER A 304 3.79 11.15 -9.30
CA SER A 304 3.51 11.53 -10.70
C SER A 304 4.16 10.56 -11.68
N ARG A 305 3.64 10.46 -12.91
CA ARG A 305 4.31 9.74 -14.02
C ARG A 305 5.65 10.38 -14.39
N THR A 306 5.83 11.68 -14.12
CA THR A 306 7.09 12.41 -14.37
C THR A 306 8.20 12.02 -13.39
N ASP A 307 7.84 11.45 -12.22
CA ASP A 307 8.78 11.00 -11.18
C ASP A 307 9.58 9.73 -11.58
N LEU A 308 9.42 9.23 -12.81
CA LEU A 308 10.20 8.10 -13.31
C LEU A 308 11.52 8.54 -13.97
N TYR A 309 11.67 9.83 -14.28
CA TYR A 309 12.75 10.33 -15.14
C TYR A 309 13.36 11.67 -14.68
N SER A 310 12.85 12.29 -13.62
CA SER A 310 13.37 13.55 -13.05
C SER A 310 14.19 13.32 -11.79
N ASP A 311 14.92 14.35 -11.31
CA ASP A 311 15.59 14.34 -10.00
C ASP A 311 14.59 13.95 -8.89
N ASN A 312 14.55 12.67 -8.50
CA ASN A 312 13.54 12.05 -7.62
C ASN A 312 13.66 12.40 -6.15
N LEU A 313 14.48 13.40 -5.85
CA LEU A 313 14.56 13.96 -4.54
C LEU A 313 13.34 14.86 -4.30
N LYS A 314 12.53 14.47 -3.32
CA LYS A 314 11.46 15.29 -2.78
C LYS A 314 11.88 15.88 -1.44
N ILE A 315 11.86 17.21 -1.38
CA ILE A 315 11.99 17.99 -0.14
C ILE A 315 10.58 18.33 0.30
N ILE A 316 10.26 18.02 1.55
CA ILE A 316 8.98 18.34 2.16
C ILE A 316 9.19 19.54 3.06
N GLU A 317 8.53 20.64 2.74
CA GLU A 317 8.50 21.84 3.55
C GLU A 317 7.16 21.92 4.28
N VAL A 318 7.22 22.13 5.59
CA VAL A 318 6.05 22.26 6.46
C VAL A 318 5.88 23.73 6.80
N TYR A 319 4.72 24.29 6.46
CA TYR A 319 4.38 25.68 6.68
C TYR A 319 3.26 25.84 7.70
N LYS A 320 3.40 26.85 8.56
CA LYS A 320 2.37 27.31 9.49
C LYS A 320 2.18 28.81 9.29
N ASN A 321 0.95 29.23 8.97
CA ASN A 321 0.62 30.65 8.72
C ASN A 321 1.56 31.33 7.69
N GLY A 322 1.92 30.61 6.62
CA GLY A 322 2.82 31.12 5.56
C GLY A 322 4.31 31.09 5.90
N ILE A 323 4.71 30.67 7.10
CA ILE A 323 6.11 30.55 7.52
C ILE A 323 6.54 29.08 7.45
N CYS A 324 7.64 28.80 6.76
CA CYS A 324 8.25 27.47 6.74
C CYS A 324 8.85 27.18 8.12
N ILE A 325 8.27 26.23 8.85
CA ILE A 325 8.72 25.87 10.21
C ILE A 325 9.71 24.71 10.21
N GLU A 326 9.56 23.77 9.26
CA GLU A 326 10.42 22.58 9.19
C GLU A 326 10.62 22.12 7.74
N LYS A 327 11.74 21.43 7.51
CA LYS A 327 12.07 20.82 6.23
C LYS A 327 12.54 19.39 6.44
N TYR A 328 12.09 18.52 5.56
CA TYR A 328 12.35 17.09 5.60
C TYR A 328 12.78 16.58 4.23
N LYS A 329 13.64 15.58 4.25
CA LYS A 329 14.03 14.78 3.09
C LYS A 329 13.22 13.50 3.09
N GLU A 330 12.57 13.22 1.97
CA GLU A 330 11.87 11.96 1.76
C GLU A 330 12.85 10.79 1.68
N VAL A 331 12.61 9.76 2.49
CA VAL A 331 13.38 8.52 2.48
C VAL A 331 12.60 7.40 1.82
N GLN A 332 13.31 6.40 1.31
CA GLN A 332 12.69 5.17 0.83
C GLN A 332 11.96 4.48 2.01
N TYR A 333 10.72 4.00 1.79
CA TYR A 333 9.82 3.51 2.86
C TYR A 333 9.42 4.61 3.86
N GLY A 334 9.40 5.87 3.42
CA GLY A 334 9.30 7.03 4.29
C GLY A 334 7.88 7.34 4.80
N TYR A 335 7.79 7.82 6.03
CA TYR A 335 6.61 8.47 6.61
C TYR A 335 6.98 9.76 7.35
N LEU A 336 6.00 10.63 7.58
CA LEU A 336 6.10 11.82 8.42
C LEU A 336 4.92 11.93 9.37
N ILE A 337 5.18 11.92 10.67
CA ILE A 337 4.19 12.18 11.72
C ILE A 337 4.55 13.52 12.37
N LEU A 338 3.71 14.53 12.18
CA LEU A 338 3.84 15.85 12.79
C LEU A 338 3.07 15.85 14.11
N LYS A 339 3.73 16.23 15.21
CA LYS A 339 3.19 16.12 16.59
C LYS A 339 3.12 17.48 17.27
#